data_AF-A0A835HLC5-F1
#
_entry.id   AF-A0A835HLC5-F1
#
_cell.length_a   1.000
_cell.length_b   1.000
_cell.length_c   1.000
_cell.angle_alpha   90.00
_cell.angle_beta   90.00
_cell.angle_gamma   90.00
#
_symmetry.space_group_name_H-M   'P 1'
#
loop_
_entity.id
_entity.type
_entity.pdbx_description
1 polymer ?
#
loop_
_entity_poly.entity_id
_entity_poly.type
_entity_poly.pdbx_seq_one_letter_code
_entity_poly.pdbx_strand_id
1 'polypeptide(L)'
;MTKPEAQTGSAPGLVYFHIPLPEFASFDSTNFTGVKQEGISLPSINSGFFTTMLEAGDTKAVFIGHDHVNDICGKIPSLLCWGFGYHAYGQAGWDRRARVVLATLEKTETKGWGTVKSIRTWKRLDDEHLTTIDPQVLWTKSSAGKLLSIIFLSVDHLKD
;
A
#
# COMPACT_ATOMS: atom_id res chain seq x y z
N MET A 1 6.50 23.66 24.11
CA MET A 1 6.30 22.26 23.67
C MET A 1 7.63 21.54 23.79
N THR A 2 7.65 20.33 24.33
CA THR A 2 8.88 19.52 24.41
C THR A 2 9.31 19.05 23.02
N LYS A 3 10.62 19.03 22.76
CA LYS A 3 11.18 18.56 21.49
C LYS A 3 10.88 17.05 21.35
N PRO A 4 10.37 16.58 20.21
CA PRO A 4 10.17 15.14 20.00
C PRO A 4 11.52 14.42 20.02
N GLU A 5 11.54 13.23 20.61
CA GLU A 5 12.71 12.36 20.61
C GLU A 5 13.05 11.92 19.18
N ALA A 6 14.35 11.87 18.86
CA ALA A 6 14.80 11.40 17.55
C ALA A 6 14.52 9.89 17.40
N GLN A 7 14.09 9.45 16.21
CA GLN A 7 13.89 8.04 15.95
C GLN A 7 15.22 7.28 16.01
N THR A 8 15.22 6.14 16.70
CA THR A 8 16.38 5.26 16.88
C THR A 8 16.50 4.17 15.80
N GLY A 9 15.56 4.13 14.85
CA GLY A 9 15.54 3.19 13.73
C GLY A 9 14.68 3.69 12.57
N SER A 10 14.67 2.97 11.45
CA SER A 10 13.94 3.38 10.25
C SER A 10 12.42 3.42 10.49
N ALA A 11 11.79 4.53 10.11
CA ALA A 11 10.35 4.69 10.16
C ALA A 11 9.68 3.87 9.05
N PRO A 12 8.49 3.30 9.27
CA PRO A 12 7.72 2.72 8.17
C PRO A 12 7.34 3.81 7.16
N GLY A 13 7.96 3.77 5.98
CA GLY A 13 7.76 4.72 4.89
C GLY A 13 6.52 4.39 4.05
N LEU A 14 5.86 5.44 3.56
CA LEU A 14 4.80 5.34 2.56
C LEU A 14 5.20 6.23 1.38
N VAL A 15 5.06 5.71 0.17
CA VAL A 15 5.49 6.40 -1.04
C VAL A 15 4.27 6.74 -1.88
N TYR A 16 4.21 7.98 -2.37
CA TYR A 16 3.12 8.50 -3.20
C TYR A 16 3.71 9.11 -4.48
N PHE A 17 3.20 8.69 -5.63
CA PHE A 17 3.49 9.34 -6.91
C PHE A 17 2.32 9.08 -7.87
N HIS A 18 2.31 9.68 -9.06
CA HIS A 18 1.11 9.67 -9.90
C HIS A 18 1.04 8.49 -10.88
N ILE A 19 2.11 8.25 -11.65
CA ILE A 19 2.14 7.26 -12.73
C ILE A 19 2.50 5.88 -12.18
N PRO A 20 1.79 4.79 -12.53
CA PRO A 20 2.11 3.44 -12.10
C PRO A 20 3.55 3.02 -12.43
N LEU A 21 4.15 2.16 -11.60
CA LEU A 21 5.43 1.53 -11.90
C LEU A 21 5.25 0.34 -12.86
N PRO A 22 6.29 -0.05 -13.62
CA PRO A 22 6.28 -1.26 -14.44
C PRO A 22 5.82 -2.52 -13.70
N GLU A 23 6.10 -2.64 -12.40
CA GLU A 23 5.77 -3.81 -11.59
C GLU A 23 4.26 -4.05 -11.46
N PHE A 24 3.42 -3.02 -11.67
CA PHE A 24 1.97 -3.22 -11.74
C PHE A 24 1.53 -4.14 -12.90
N ALA A 25 2.38 -4.36 -13.92
CA ALA A 25 2.12 -5.31 -15.00
C ALA A 25 1.96 -6.75 -14.53
N SER A 26 2.50 -7.09 -13.36
CA SER A 26 2.47 -8.45 -12.82
C SER A 26 1.17 -8.76 -12.06
N PHE A 27 0.25 -7.79 -11.92
CA PHE A 27 -1.06 -8.03 -11.34
C PHE A 27 -2.05 -8.62 -12.36
N ASP A 28 -2.63 -9.77 -12.01
CA ASP A 28 -3.72 -10.45 -12.70
C ASP A 28 -4.95 -10.56 -11.78
N SER A 29 -6.06 -11.15 -12.26
CA SER A 29 -7.30 -11.24 -11.49
C SER A 29 -7.20 -12.05 -10.19
N THR A 30 -6.08 -12.72 -9.92
CA THR A 30 -5.89 -13.61 -8.76
C THR A 30 -5.05 -13.00 -7.64
N ASN A 31 -4.35 -11.89 -7.91
CA ASN A 31 -3.30 -11.38 -7.01
C ASN A 31 -3.46 -9.91 -6.59
N PHE A 32 -4.67 -9.33 -6.79
CA PHE A 32 -5.05 -8.03 -6.23
C PHE A 32 -6.43 -8.06 -5.56
N THR A 33 -6.68 -7.05 -4.74
CA THR A 33 -8.00 -6.71 -4.20
C THR A 33 -8.56 -5.48 -4.91
N GLY A 34 -9.88 -5.41 -5.06
CA GLY A 34 -10.56 -4.30 -5.74
C GLY A 34 -10.92 -4.62 -7.19
N VAL A 35 -10.94 -3.60 -8.05
CA VAL A 35 -11.50 -3.70 -9.41
C VAL A 35 -10.58 -3.01 -10.42
N LYS A 36 -10.22 -3.74 -11.48
CA LYS A 36 -9.51 -3.20 -12.66
C LYS A 36 -10.50 -3.06 -13.81
N GLN A 37 -10.63 -1.87 -14.39
CA GLN A 37 -11.60 -1.60 -15.46
C GLN A 37 -10.96 -1.04 -16.72
N GLU A 38 -9.67 -0.68 -16.67
CA GLU A 38 -8.91 -0.23 -17.83
C GLU A 38 -7.49 -0.82 -17.85
N GLY A 39 -6.77 -0.56 -18.94
CA GLY A 39 -5.34 -0.83 -19.02
C GLY A 39 -4.57 -0.06 -17.94
N ILE A 40 -3.36 -0.51 -17.61
CA ILE A 40 -2.49 0.22 -16.68
C ILE A 40 -1.51 1.04 -17.51
N SER A 41 -1.42 2.34 -17.27
CA SER A 41 -0.54 3.24 -18.03
C SER A 41 0.89 3.17 -17.51
N LEU A 42 1.55 2.07 -17.84
CA LEU A 42 2.92 1.78 -17.42
C LEU A 42 3.93 2.60 -18.24
N PRO A 43 5.02 3.09 -17.63
CA PRO A 43 6.14 3.66 -18.37
C PRO A 43 6.84 2.58 -19.18
N SER A 44 7.41 2.95 -20.33
CA SER A 44 8.12 2.04 -21.23
C SER A 44 9.52 1.62 -20.71
N ILE A 45 10.05 2.34 -19.73
CA ILE A 45 11.37 2.11 -19.15
C ILE A 45 11.22 1.78 -17.67
N ASN A 46 11.83 0.66 -17.24
CA ASN A 46 12.03 0.39 -15.83
C ASN A 46 13.34 1.04 -15.36
N SER A 47 13.24 2.10 -14.57
CA SER A 47 14.38 2.84 -14.03
C SER A 47 15.10 2.13 -12.87
N GLY A 48 14.56 1.01 -12.38
CA GLY A 48 15.02 0.36 -11.15
C GLY A 48 14.47 1.00 -9.88
N PHE A 49 13.59 2.00 -9.98
CA PHE A 49 13.08 2.73 -8.81
C PHE A 49 12.41 1.80 -7.79
N PHE A 50 11.62 0.83 -8.26
CA PHE A 50 11.00 -0.15 -7.37
C PHE A 50 12.04 -1.00 -6.62
N THR A 51 13.03 -1.52 -7.34
CA THR A 51 14.14 -2.28 -6.75
C THR A 51 14.87 -1.46 -5.69
N THR A 52 15.20 -0.21 -5.97
CA THR A 52 15.84 0.68 -4.99
C THR A 52 14.98 0.90 -3.74
N MET A 53 13.66 1.04 -3.89
CA MET A 53 12.75 1.15 -2.74
C MET A 53 12.74 -0.14 -1.90
N LEU A 54 12.80 -1.32 -2.53
CA LEU A 54 12.89 -2.58 -1.81
C LEU A 54 14.21 -2.72 -1.06
N GLU A 55 15.32 -2.34 -1.69
CA GLU A 55 16.67 -2.37 -1.10
C GLU A 55 16.80 -1.41 0.08
N ALA A 56 16.15 -0.25 0.04
CA ALA A 56 16.10 0.69 1.16
C ALA A 56 15.39 0.11 2.39
N GLY A 57 14.42 -0.80 2.19
CA GLY A 57 13.81 -1.62 3.24
C GLY A 57 12.84 -0.88 4.19
N ASP A 58 12.66 0.42 4.04
CA ASP A 58 11.81 1.26 4.87
C ASP A 58 10.38 1.41 4.33
N THR A 59 10.20 1.30 3.01
CA THR A 59 8.91 1.44 2.31
C THR A 59 7.96 0.28 2.61
N LYS A 60 6.74 0.60 3.07
CA LYS A 60 5.71 -0.39 3.45
C LYS A 60 4.55 -0.43 2.47
N ALA A 61 4.23 0.71 1.85
CA ALA A 61 3.26 0.77 0.78
C ALA A 61 3.57 1.88 -0.21
N VAL A 62 3.13 1.66 -1.44
CA VAL A 62 3.22 2.57 -2.59
C VAL A 62 1.81 2.89 -3.04
N PHE A 63 1.51 4.18 -3.19
CA PHE A 63 0.22 4.69 -3.64
C PHE A 63 0.39 5.45 -4.95
N ILE A 64 -0.41 5.09 -5.94
CA ILE A 64 -0.37 5.71 -7.26
C ILE A 64 -1.74 6.20 -7.74
N GLY A 65 -1.81 6.88 -8.87
CA GLY A 65 -3.07 7.35 -9.45
C GLY A 65 -3.10 7.11 -10.96
N HIS A 66 -3.43 8.17 -11.70
CA HIS A 66 -3.42 8.24 -13.17
C HIS A 66 -4.54 7.47 -13.89
N ASP A 67 -4.65 6.15 -13.67
CA ASP A 67 -5.73 5.35 -14.28
C ASP A 67 -6.98 5.44 -13.39
N HIS A 68 -7.93 6.31 -13.76
CA HIS A 68 -9.00 6.74 -12.85
C HIS A 68 -10.12 5.71 -12.66
N VAL A 69 -10.21 4.70 -13.52
CA VAL A 69 -11.16 3.59 -13.36
C VAL A 69 -10.54 2.30 -12.88
N ASN A 70 -9.25 2.32 -12.54
CA ASN A 70 -8.60 1.25 -11.80
C ASN A 70 -8.61 1.55 -10.29
N ASP A 71 -8.95 0.54 -9.51
CA ASP A 71 -9.00 0.59 -8.06
C ASP A 71 -8.53 -0.75 -7.49
N ILE A 72 -7.26 -1.05 -7.77
CA ILE A 72 -6.62 -2.27 -7.31
C ILE A 72 -5.62 -2.01 -6.20
N CYS A 73 -5.44 -2.99 -5.34
CA CYS A 73 -4.30 -3.06 -4.46
C CYS A 73 -3.78 -4.49 -4.32
N GLY A 74 -2.51 -4.70 -4.64
CA GLY A 74 -1.86 -6.00 -4.62
C GLY A 74 -0.50 -5.94 -3.94
N LYS A 75 0.06 -7.10 -3.60
CA LYS A 75 1.30 -7.20 -2.83
C LYS A 75 2.40 -7.86 -3.64
N ILE A 76 3.47 -7.09 -3.90
CA ILE A 76 4.69 -7.56 -4.56
C ILE A 76 5.84 -6.79 -3.95
N PRO A 77 6.81 -7.49 -3.34
CA PRO A 77 7.13 -7.54 -1.89
C PRO A 77 6.52 -6.48 -0.93
N SER A 78 6.28 -5.27 -1.40
CA SER A 78 5.53 -4.20 -0.72
C SER A 78 4.09 -4.14 -1.23
N LEU A 79 3.22 -3.40 -0.53
CA LEU A 79 1.84 -3.21 -0.99
C LEU A 79 1.76 -2.06 -2.01
N LEU A 80 1.17 -2.31 -3.17
CA LEU A 80 1.00 -1.35 -4.26
C LEU A 80 -0.50 -1.09 -4.45
N CYS A 81 -0.97 0.13 -4.19
CA CYS A 81 -2.38 0.49 -4.24
C CYS A 81 -2.66 1.71 -5.12
N TRP A 82 -3.85 1.77 -5.73
CA TRP A 82 -4.42 3.02 -6.24
C TRP A 82 -4.86 3.96 -5.11
N GLY A 83 -4.61 5.24 -5.29
CA GLY A 83 -4.74 6.34 -4.34
C GLY A 83 -5.70 7.45 -4.79
N PHE A 84 -6.59 7.17 -5.76
CA PHE A 84 -7.76 7.95 -6.20
C PHE A 84 -7.54 9.36 -6.79
N GLY A 85 -8.55 9.87 -7.52
CA GLY A 85 -8.63 11.24 -8.05
C GLY A 85 -10.07 11.73 -8.17
N TYR A 86 -10.43 12.78 -7.41
CA TYR A 86 -11.68 13.54 -7.60
C TYR A 86 -11.44 14.60 -8.69
N HIS A 87 -12.44 14.84 -9.55
CA HIS A 87 -12.35 15.67 -10.77
C HIS A 87 -11.61 15.06 -11.96
N ALA A 88 -11.77 13.75 -12.14
CA ALA A 88 -11.31 13.05 -13.34
C ALA A 88 -12.42 12.22 -13.98
N TYR A 89 -12.13 11.61 -15.13
CA TYR A 89 -13.06 10.67 -15.78
C TYR A 89 -13.42 9.52 -14.84
N GLY A 90 -14.56 8.88 -15.09
CA GLY A 90 -15.06 7.81 -14.26
C GLY A 90 -15.97 6.89 -15.04
N GLN A 91 -16.62 5.97 -14.33
CA GLN A 91 -17.55 5.01 -14.91
C GLN A 91 -18.95 5.22 -14.33
N ALA A 92 -19.95 5.31 -15.20
CA ALA A 92 -21.33 5.48 -14.77
C ALA A 92 -21.77 4.28 -13.90
N GLY A 93 -22.45 4.57 -12.78
CA GLY A 93 -22.88 3.55 -11.83
C GLY A 93 -21.76 2.96 -10.96
N TRP A 94 -20.57 3.58 -10.93
CA TRP A 94 -19.46 3.16 -10.08
C TRP A 94 -19.05 4.28 -9.14
N ASP A 95 -19.50 4.20 -7.89
CA ASP A 95 -19.34 5.24 -6.87
C ASP A 95 -17.90 5.67 -6.72
N ARG A 96 -17.60 6.97 -6.76
CA ARG A 96 -16.23 7.47 -6.52
C ARG A 96 -15.73 7.02 -5.14
N ARG A 97 -14.43 7.09 -4.89
CA ARG A 97 -13.89 6.76 -3.57
C ARG A 97 -12.61 7.47 -3.24
N ALA A 98 -12.35 7.58 -1.95
CA ALA A 98 -11.08 7.99 -1.40
C ALA A 98 -10.39 6.80 -0.70
N ARG A 99 -9.07 6.72 -0.79
CA ARG A 99 -8.27 5.81 0.02
C ARG A 99 -7.83 6.54 1.27
N VAL A 100 -8.18 5.99 2.42
CA VAL A 100 -7.78 6.50 3.73
C VAL A 100 -6.57 5.73 4.21
N VAL A 101 -5.58 6.42 4.76
CA VAL A 101 -4.43 5.82 5.43
C VAL A 101 -4.40 6.30 6.88
N LEU A 102 -4.41 5.36 7.83
CA LEU A 102 -4.39 5.62 9.26
C LEU A 102 -3.08 5.10 9.86
N ALA A 103 -2.24 6.03 10.31
CA ALA A 103 -1.09 5.73 11.16
C ALA A 103 -1.50 5.89 12.63
N THR A 104 -1.31 4.84 13.43
CA THR A 104 -1.51 4.89 14.89
C THR A 104 -0.17 4.94 15.59
N LEU A 105 -0.08 5.76 16.64
CA LEU A 105 1.13 5.93 17.44
C LEU A 105 1.00 5.20 18.77
N GLU A 106 2.13 4.80 19.36
CA GLU A 106 2.19 4.32 20.74
C GLU A 106 1.86 5.45 21.72
N LYS A 107 1.28 5.11 22.88
CA LYS A 107 1.13 6.05 24.00
C LYS A 107 2.27 5.81 24.97
N THR A 108 2.95 6.86 25.40
CA THR A 108 3.97 6.77 26.45
C THR A 108 3.32 6.81 27.82
N GLU A 109 4.01 6.29 28.84
CA GLU A 109 3.57 6.33 30.25
C GLU A 109 3.29 7.76 30.73
N THR A 110 3.99 8.75 30.16
CA THR A 110 3.86 10.18 30.46
C THR A 110 2.74 10.90 29.68
N LYS A 111 1.76 10.17 29.13
CA LYS A 111 0.69 10.69 28.24
C LYS A 111 1.18 11.35 26.94
N GLY A 112 2.42 11.10 26.54
CA GLY A 112 3.00 11.53 25.26
C GLY A 112 2.73 10.54 24.13
N TRP A 113 3.18 10.90 22.92
CA TRP A 113 3.14 10.04 21.74
C TRP A 113 4.50 9.40 21.50
N GLY A 114 4.51 8.08 21.32
CA GLY A 114 5.69 7.30 20.96
C GLY A 114 5.78 7.06 19.45
N THR A 115 6.50 6.00 19.07
CA THR A 115 6.71 5.63 17.67
C THR A 115 5.43 5.13 16.98
N VAL A 116 5.47 5.00 15.64
CA VAL A 116 4.37 4.39 14.88
C VAL A 116 4.16 2.95 15.36
N LYS A 117 2.92 2.63 15.75
CA LYS A 117 2.46 1.32 16.17
C LYS A 117 1.94 0.49 15.00
N SER A 118 1.12 1.09 14.14
CA SER A 118 0.60 0.41 12.94
C SER A 118 0.18 1.41 11.88
N ILE A 119 0.15 0.95 10.63
CA ILE A 119 -0.40 1.67 9.50
C ILE A 119 -1.45 0.78 8.82
N ARG A 120 -2.64 1.32 8.64
CA ARG A 120 -3.78 0.65 7.99
C ARG A 120 -4.31 1.51 6.86
N THR A 121 -4.97 0.89 5.89
CA THR A 121 -5.67 1.59 4.82
C THR A 121 -7.02 0.94 4.54
N TRP A 122 -7.95 1.71 3.99
CA TRP A 122 -9.22 1.23 3.47
C TRP A 122 -9.72 2.25 2.43
N LYS A 123 -10.79 1.91 1.72
CA LYS A 123 -11.47 2.83 0.80
C LYS A 123 -12.77 3.32 1.42
N ARG A 124 -13.11 4.57 1.16
CA ARG A 124 -14.39 5.20 1.47
C ARG A 124 -15.08 5.54 0.17
N LEU A 125 -16.21 4.89 -0.10
CA LEU A 125 -17.05 5.21 -1.25
C LEU A 125 -17.69 6.59 -1.06
N ASP A 126 -17.98 7.24 -2.17
CA ASP A 126 -18.78 8.46 -2.29
C ASP A 126 -20.23 8.08 -2.58
N ASP A 127 -20.77 7.24 -1.70
CA ASP A 127 -22.17 6.85 -1.66
C ASP A 127 -22.85 7.54 -0.46
N GLU A 128 -24.16 7.34 -0.29
CA GLU A 128 -24.93 7.97 0.79
C GLU A 128 -24.39 7.65 2.20
N HIS A 129 -23.69 6.53 2.35
CA HIS A 129 -23.24 6.02 3.65
C HIS A 129 -21.73 6.14 3.88
N LEU A 130 -21.00 6.71 2.93
CA LEU A 130 -19.55 6.73 2.88
C LEU A 130 -18.95 5.35 3.16
N THR A 131 -19.47 4.31 2.49
CA THR A 131 -19.21 2.91 2.80
C THR A 131 -17.70 2.61 2.85
N THR A 132 -17.26 1.91 3.90
CA THR A 132 -15.88 1.40 3.97
C THR A 132 -15.78 0.05 3.30
N ILE A 133 -14.80 -0.07 2.39
CA ILE A 133 -14.46 -1.33 1.74
C ILE A 133 -12.94 -1.57 1.76
N ASP A 134 -12.55 -2.82 1.54
CA ASP A 134 -11.18 -3.30 1.40
C ASP A 134 -10.20 -2.80 2.48
N PRO A 135 -10.46 -3.06 3.77
CA PRO A 135 -9.51 -2.74 4.83
C PRO A 135 -8.26 -3.61 4.76
N GLN A 136 -7.09 -2.99 4.88
CA GLN A 136 -5.78 -3.63 4.76
C GLN A 136 -4.82 -3.12 5.83
N VAL A 137 -3.98 -4.01 6.36
CA VAL A 137 -2.88 -3.64 7.25
C VAL A 137 -1.62 -3.50 6.42
N LEU A 138 -1.06 -2.29 6.38
CA LEU A 138 0.18 -2.00 5.63
C LEU A 138 1.40 -2.43 6.44
N TRP A 139 1.37 -2.13 7.73
CA TRP A 139 2.48 -2.37 8.62
C TRP A 139 2.01 -2.40 10.07
N THR A 140 2.64 -3.22 10.90
CA THR A 140 2.48 -3.22 12.35
C THR A 140 3.85 -3.41 12.97
N LYS A 141 4.14 -2.66 14.03
CA LYS A 141 5.36 -2.83 14.81
C LYS A 141 5.37 -4.24 15.40
N SER A 142 6.31 -5.07 14.97
CA SER A 142 6.58 -6.36 15.61
C SER A 142 7.15 -6.08 17.00
N SER A 143 6.57 -6.68 18.04
CA SER A 143 7.24 -6.81 19.34
C SER A 143 8.51 -7.63 19.10
N ALA A 144 9.68 -7.06 19.38
CA ALA A 144 10.98 -7.69 19.15
C ALA A 144 10.99 -9.19 19.52
N GLY A 145 10.80 -10.02 18.51
CA GLY A 145 10.89 -11.46 18.53
C GLY A 145 11.22 -11.84 17.10
N LYS A 146 12.44 -12.32 16.89
CA LYS A 146 12.96 -12.75 15.58
C LYS A 146 11.89 -13.51 14.81
N LEU A 147 11.30 -12.90 13.78
CA LEU A 147 10.69 -13.68 12.72
C LEU A 147 11.85 -14.22 11.87
N LEU A 148 12.14 -15.51 12.01
CA LEU A 148 12.76 -16.25 10.91
C LEU A 148 11.81 -16.12 9.72
N SER A 149 12.27 -15.49 8.64
CA SER A 149 11.64 -15.60 7.33
C SER A 149 11.72 -17.07 6.90
N ILE A 150 10.68 -17.85 7.15
CA ILE A 150 10.49 -19.14 6.50
C ILE A 150 10.04 -18.82 5.07
N ILE A 151 10.98 -18.91 4.14
CA ILE A 151 10.68 -18.93 2.71
C ILE A 151 10.04 -20.29 2.44
N PHE A 152 8.73 -20.32 2.18
CA PHE A 152 8.10 -21.49 1.56
C PHE A 152 8.41 -21.42 0.06
N LEU A 153 9.46 -22.16 -0.36
CA LEU A 153 9.61 -22.57 -1.75
C LEU A 153 8.63 -23.71 -1.98
N SER A 154 7.51 -23.45 -2.66
CA SER A 154 6.73 -24.52 -3.29
C SER A 154 7.52 -24.97 -4.52
N VAL A 155 8.22 -26.10 -4.39
CA VAL A 155 8.78 -26.81 -5.54
C VAL A 155 7.67 -27.71 -6.06
N ASP A 156 7.00 -27.29 -7.13
CA ASP A 156 6.09 -28.18 -7.83
C ASP A 156 6.90 -29.30 -8.48
N HIS A 157 6.69 -30.51 -7.95
CA HIS A 157 7.19 -31.74 -8.50
C HIS A 157 6.27 -32.09 -9.69
N LEU A 158 6.75 -31.85 -10.91
CA LEU A 158 6.19 -32.51 -12.10
C LEU A 158 6.39 -34.02 -11.93
N LYS A 159 5.28 -34.74 -11.77
CA LYS A 159 5.22 -36.18 -12.01
C LYS A 159 4.72 -36.39 -13.44
N ASP A 160 5.60 -37.03 -14.19
CA ASP A 160 5.48 -37.73 -15.48
C ASP A 160 4.96 -36.94 -16.70
#